data_AF-A0A1W9HK47-F1
#
_entry.id   AF-A0A1W9HK47-F1
#
_cell.length_a   1.000
_cell.length_b   1.000
_cell.length_c   1.000
_cell.angle_alpha   90.00
_cell.angle_beta   90.00
_cell.angle_gamma   90.00
#
_symmetry.space_group_name_H-M   'P 1'
#
loop_
_entity.id
_entity.type
_entity.pdbx_description
1 polymer ?
#
loop_
_entity_poly.entity_id
_entity_poly.type
_entity_poly.pdbx_seq_one_letter_code
_entity_poly.pdbx_strand_id
1 'polypeptide(L)'
;MGGPLNQEADFWENVKSNLKSKNSGNKFIQTWFEPTELLSVENSETGKRFRLGVPTDLHKYWITENFFDRICSEISALYKNPFQLEFVVTGKKTDEPMQLELSCSNLYQASMSREVTENSSLPDSLGRDYTFSTFVVGRNNEFAHASSFNIAQNPGAEGYNPLFICGPSGMGKTHLLNAVGNHIRVNFTNLKICYVSAERFLNECISSIRRNEMDKFRQKYRRCDVLLMDDIHILGKTEAVQEEFFYTLNDLFERRRQVVVASDRMPKDIKGLEDRIRTRLEWGLIADIQMPDVETRVAILRYKAERKCVKVPDDVISYIARISKRSIRELEGNLNKVGMFTDLRGLEITLALAKEVLGTHDEKYDLNTDEIQKLVSEHYHIRLVDLRSKNRAKPIVTARQVCMYLIKKYLNKSLIDIGKCFGGKDHTTVINALRRIEDQLQDNKELRNDLNDLEKQIQNITGL
;
A
#
# COMPACT_ATOMS: atom_id res chain seq x y z
N MET A 1 -35.16 38.81 -32.35
CA MET A 1 -35.39 37.51 -31.69
C MET A 1 -34.02 36.93 -31.31
N GLY A 2 -33.52 37.25 -30.11
CA GLY A 2 -32.31 36.61 -29.56
C GLY A 2 -32.74 35.34 -28.86
N GLY A 3 -32.32 34.19 -29.38
CA GLY A 3 -32.77 32.87 -28.92
C GLY A 3 -32.20 32.45 -27.55
N PRO A 4 -32.78 31.41 -26.93
CA PRO A 4 -32.43 30.88 -25.59
C PRO A 4 -30.97 30.41 -25.43
N LEU A 5 -30.22 30.22 -26.52
CA LEU A 5 -28.82 29.79 -26.53
C LEU A 5 -27.84 30.79 -25.88
N ASN A 6 -28.12 32.09 -25.92
CA ASN A 6 -27.20 33.08 -25.32
C ASN A 6 -27.18 33.02 -23.79
N GLN A 7 -28.31 32.74 -23.13
CA GLN A 7 -28.37 32.65 -21.66
C GLN A 7 -27.64 31.42 -21.10
N GLU A 8 -27.53 30.35 -21.90
CA GLU A 8 -26.89 29.09 -21.48
C GLU A 8 -25.36 29.14 -21.69
N ALA A 9 -24.89 29.81 -22.74
CA ALA A 9 -23.46 30.08 -22.93
C ALA A 9 -22.91 31.00 -21.82
N ASP A 10 -23.65 32.07 -21.48
CA ASP A 10 -23.30 32.97 -20.38
C ASP A 10 -23.30 32.26 -19.01
N PHE A 11 -24.16 31.25 -18.83
CA PHE A 11 -24.18 30.42 -17.62
C PHE A 11 -22.90 29.60 -17.46
N TRP A 12 -22.42 28.96 -18.52
CA TRP A 12 -21.20 28.14 -18.45
C TRP A 12 -19.94 28.98 -18.24
N GLU A 13 -19.85 30.16 -18.87
CA GLU A 13 -18.75 31.09 -18.64
C GLU A 13 -18.71 31.61 -17.18
N ASN A 14 -19.88 31.81 -16.56
CA ASN A 14 -19.95 32.14 -15.13
C ASN A 14 -19.45 30.98 -14.24
N VAL A 15 -19.78 29.72 -14.57
CA VAL A 15 -19.24 28.54 -13.88
C VAL A 15 -17.72 28.48 -14.01
N LYS A 16 -17.18 28.72 -15.21
CA LYS A 16 -15.72 28.77 -15.45
C LYS A 16 -15.03 29.86 -14.64
N SER A 17 -15.58 31.08 -14.66
CA SER A 17 -15.02 32.22 -13.92
C SER A 17 -15.02 31.98 -12.40
N ASN A 18 -16.08 31.40 -11.85
CA ASN A 18 -16.16 31.05 -10.43
C ASN A 18 -15.17 29.95 -10.02
N LEU A 19 -15.01 28.92 -10.85
CA LEU A 19 -14.02 27.87 -10.59
C LEU A 19 -12.59 28.39 -10.69
N LYS A 20 -12.32 29.31 -11.62
CA LYS A 20 -11.02 29.94 -11.82
C LYS A 20 -10.65 30.87 -10.67
N SER A 21 -11.58 31.70 -10.20
CA SER A 21 -11.35 32.63 -9.08
C SER A 21 -11.10 31.87 -7.76
N LYS A 22 -11.89 30.85 -7.46
CA LYS A 22 -11.72 30.00 -6.26
C LYS A 22 -10.45 29.14 -6.26
N ASN A 23 -9.81 28.96 -7.41
CA ASN A 23 -8.59 28.16 -7.58
C ASN A 23 -7.48 28.95 -8.30
N SER A 24 -7.35 30.23 -7.96
CA SER A 24 -6.35 31.13 -8.53
C SER A 24 -4.94 30.56 -8.33
N GLY A 25 -4.24 30.24 -9.43
CA GLY A 25 -2.89 29.64 -9.42
C GLY A 25 -2.83 28.15 -9.82
N ASN A 26 -3.98 27.49 -10.00
CA ASN A 26 -4.00 26.10 -10.46
C ASN A 26 -3.89 26.02 -11.99
N LYS A 27 -2.67 25.79 -12.50
CA LYS A 27 -2.39 25.62 -13.94
C LYS A 27 -3.23 24.51 -14.60
N PHE A 28 -3.67 23.50 -13.84
CA PHE A 28 -4.45 22.39 -14.37
C PHE A 28 -5.87 22.78 -14.78
N ILE A 29 -6.44 23.85 -14.21
CA ILE A 29 -7.76 24.36 -14.62
C ILE A 29 -7.68 24.97 -16.01
N GLN A 30 -6.60 25.71 -16.31
CA GLN A 30 -6.38 26.26 -17.65
C GLN A 30 -6.17 25.14 -18.69
N THR A 31 -5.47 24.08 -18.33
CA THR A 31 -5.16 22.97 -19.26
C THR A 31 -6.33 22.03 -19.51
N TRP A 32 -7.06 21.64 -18.46
CA TRP A 32 -8.05 20.57 -18.56
C TRP A 32 -9.49 21.06 -18.52
N PHE A 33 -9.75 22.19 -17.86
CA PHE A 33 -11.11 22.68 -17.64
C PHE A 33 -11.50 23.82 -18.59
N GLU A 34 -10.58 24.72 -18.96
CA GLU A 34 -10.85 25.78 -19.95
C GLU A 34 -11.36 25.26 -21.31
N PRO A 35 -10.83 24.14 -21.87
CA PRO A 35 -11.27 23.58 -23.15
C PRO A 35 -12.66 22.94 -23.13
N THR A 36 -13.38 23.01 -22.00
CA THR A 36 -14.73 22.46 -21.90
C THR A 36 -15.77 23.42 -22.45
N GLU A 37 -16.63 22.93 -23.33
CA GLU A 37 -17.70 23.73 -23.94
C GLU A 37 -19.06 23.17 -23.52
N LEU A 38 -20.04 24.02 -23.23
CA LEU A 38 -21.42 23.56 -23.04
C LEU A 38 -22.03 23.27 -24.42
N LEU A 39 -22.35 22.00 -24.68
CA LEU A 39 -22.88 21.54 -25.96
C LEU A 39 -24.40 21.67 -26.03
N SER A 40 -25.11 21.23 -25.00
CA SER A 40 -26.55 21.35 -24.91
C SER A 40 -27.03 21.29 -23.46
N VAL A 41 -28.17 21.93 -23.23
CA VAL A 41 -28.95 21.79 -21.99
C VAL A 41 -30.30 21.19 -22.37
N GLU A 42 -30.51 19.94 -22.01
CA GLU A 42 -31.75 19.21 -22.32
C GLU A 42 -32.64 19.13 -21.08
N ASN A 43 -33.95 19.29 -21.25
CA ASN A 43 -34.90 19.04 -20.16
C ASN A 43 -35.09 17.52 -20.03
N SER A 44 -34.84 16.98 -18.85
CA SER A 44 -35.06 15.59 -18.47
C SER A 44 -36.20 15.48 -17.45
N GLU A 45 -36.79 14.30 -17.30
CA GLU A 45 -37.90 14.03 -16.37
C GLU A 45 -37.55 14.34 -14.90
N THR A 46 -36.26 14.38 -14.56
CA THR A 46 -35.74 14.63 -13.20
C THR A 46 -35.04 15.99 -13.03
N GLY A 47 -35.02 16.85 -14.07
CA GLY A 47 -34.33 18.13 -14.04
C GLY A 47 -33.64 18.50 -15.36
N LYS A 48 -32.62 19.37 -15.35
CA LYS A 48 -31.85 19.71 -16.56
C LYS A 48 -30.63 18.80 -16.73
N ARG A 49 -30.34 18.37 -17.96
CA ARG A 49 -29.11 17.65 -18.33
C ARG A 49 -28.16 18.58 -19.04
N PHE A 50 -26.99 18.81 -18.45
CA PHE A 50 -25.91 19.60 -19.02
C PHE A 50 -24.92 18.67 -19.74
N ARG A 51 -24.76 18.84 -21.06
CA ARG A 51 -23.77 18.12 -21.85
C ARG A 51 -22.55 19.00 -22.07
N LEU A 52 -21.40 18.58 -21.54
CA LEU A 52 -20.13 19.28 -21.66
C LEU A 52 -19.23 18.57 -22.67
N GLY A 53 -18.83 19.29 -23.71
CA GLY A 53 -17.88 18.88 -24.70
C GLY A 53 -16.46 18.95 -24.17
N VAL A 54 -15.70 17.87 -24.33
CA VAL A 54 -14.29 17.80 -23.95
C VAL A 54 -13.43 17.35 -25.15
N PRO A 55 -12.18 17.84 -25.29
CA PRO A 55 -11.39 17.58 -26.49
C PRO A 55 -11.01 16.11 -26.74
N THR A 56 -10.70 15.34 -25.69
CA THR A 56 -10.25 13.94 -25.78
C THR A 56 -10.82 13.08 -24.64
N ASP A 57 -10.80 11.74 -24.81
CA ASP A 57 -11.15 10.80 -23.73
C ASP A 57 -10.31 10.99 -22.46
N LEU A 58 -9.07 11.45 -22.61
CA LEU A 58 -8.20 11.77 -21.49
C LEU A 58 -8.70 13.00 -20.71
N HIS A 59 -9.23 14.02 -21.40
CA HIS A 59 -9.88 15.16 -20.73
C HIS A 59 -11.14 14.71 -20.01
N LYS A 60 -11.96 13.87 -20.66
CA LYS A 60 -13.15 13.29 -20.04
C LYS A 60 -12.81 12.59 -18.74
N TYR A 61 -11.85 11.67 -18.77
CA TYR A 61 -11.42 10.91 -17.60
C TYR A 61 -10.87 11.83 -16.50
N TRP A 62 -9.93 12.71 -16.83
CA TRP A 62 -9.26 13.54 -15.83
C TRP A 62 -10.20 14.54 -15.13
N ILE A 63 -11.11 15.18 -15.87
CA ILE A 63 -12.11 16.09 -15.31
C ILE A 63 -13.11 15.33 -14.44
N THR A 64 -13.51 14.12 -14.87
CA THR A 64 -14.41 13.28 -14.09
C THR A 64 -13.78 12.85 -12.76
N GLU A 65 -12.50 12.46 -12.75
CA GLU A 65 -11.82 12.00 -11.53
C GLU A 65 -11.47 13.14 -10.56
N ASN A 66 -11.08 14.32 -11.07
CA ASN A 66 -10.49 15.37 -10.25
C ASN A 66 -11.39 16.59 -10.01
N PHE A 67 -12.36 16.83 -10.89
CA PHE A 67 -13.17 18.06 -10.89
C PHE A 67 -14.67 17.84 -10.91
N PHE A 68 -15.16 16.60 -11.05
CA PHE A 68 -16.60 16.30 -11.14
C PHE A 68 -17.39 16.89 -9.97
N ASP A 69 -16.99 16.59 -8.74
CA ASP A 69 -17.68 17.08 -7.54
C ASP A 69 -17.66 18.60 -7.44
N ARG A 70 -16.57 19.24 -7.88
CA ARG A 70 -16.43 20.70 -7.87
C ARG A 70 -17.32 21.36 -8.90
N ILE A 71 -17.38 20.80 -10.11
CA ILE A 71 -18.27 21.28 -11.17
C ILE A 71 -19.73 21.12 -10.73
N CYS A 72 -20.08 19.96 -10.15
CA CYS A 72 -21.42 19.73 -9.60
C CYS A 72 -21.76 20.71 -8.47
N SER A 73 -20.82 21.02 -7.58
CA SER A 73 -21.04 22.00 -6.52
C SER A 73 -21.31 23.41 -7.06
N GLU A 74 -20.62 23.84 -8.12
CA GLU A 74 -20.80 25.17 -8.70
C GLU A 74 -22.08 25.26 -9.54
N ILE A 75 -22.39 24.20 -10.31
CA ILE A 75 -23.67 24.11 -11.02
C ILE A 75 -24.82 24.11 -10.00
N SER A 76 -24.71 23.40 -8.87
CA SER A 76 -25.73 23.40 -7.81
C SER A 76 -25.89 24.77 -7.13
N ALA A 77 -24.80 25.53 -6.98
CA ALA A 77 -24.85 26.88 -6.41
C ALA A 77 -25.61 27.87 -7.32
N LEU A 78 -25.48 27.73 -8.64
CA LEU A 78 -26.12 28.60 -9.63
C LEU A 78 -27.50 28.08 -10.07
N TYR A 79 -27.70 26.76 -10.08
CA TYR A 79 -28.91 26.07 -10.48
C TYR A 79 -29.43 25.22 -9.32
N LYS A 80 -30.41 25.77 -8.58
CA LYS A 80 -30.95 25.19 -7.33
C LYS A 80 -31.89 23.98 -7.50
N ASN A 81 -31.98 23.43 -8.70
CA ASN A 81 -32.82 22.29 -9.03
C ASN A 81 -31.95 21.06 -9.36
N PRO A 82 -32.49 19.84 -9.25
CA PRO A 82 -31.76 18.63 -9.66
C PRO A 82 -31.29 18.71 -11.11
N PHE A 83 -30.07 18.24 -11.36
CA PHE A 83 -29.47 18.23 -12.69
C PHE A 83 -28.62 16.98 -12.92
N GLN A 84 -28.35 16.68 -14.19
CA GLN A 84 -27.43 15.62 -14.62
C GLN A 84 -26.29 16.24 -15.42
N LEU A 85 -25.06 15.75 -15.22
CA LEU A 85 -23.87 16.22 -15.92
C LEU A 85 -23.31 15.08 -16.78
N GLU A 86 -23.14 15.33 -18.07
CA GLU A 86 -22.61 14.34 -19.03
C GLU A 86 -21.46 14.96 -19.82
N PHE A 87 -20.31 14.27 -19.87
CA PHE A 87 -19.15 14.68 -20.68
C PHE A 87 -19.12 13.92 -22.02
N VAL A 88 -19.02 14.65 -23.12
CA VAL A 88 -19.02 14.13 -24.49
C VAL A 88 -17.71 14.52 -25.19
N VAL A 89 -17.04 13.58 -25.85
CA VAL A 89 -15.79 13.87 -26.56
C VAL A 89 -16.11 14.48 -27.92
N THR A 90 -15.66 15.71 -28.15
CA THR A 90 -15.99 16.49 -29.36
C THR A 90 -14.91 16.41 -30.43
N GLY A 91 -13.70 15.96 -30.09
CA GLY A 91 -12.59 15.79 -31.05
C GLY A 91 -12.06 17.09 -31.66
N LYS A 92 -12.51 18.26 -31.20
CA LYS A 92 -11.94 19.55 -31.61
C LYS A 92 -10.50 19.63 -31.10
N LYS A 93 -9.54 19.46 -32.01
CA LYS A 93 -8.12 19.68 -31.73
C LYS A 93 -7.92 21.15 -31.36
N THR A 94 -7.41 21.43 -30.18
CA THR A 94 -6.76 22.71 -29.91
C THR A 94 -5.44 22.71 -30.67
N ASP A 95 -5.34 23.57 -31.69
CA ASP A 95 -4.14 23.83 -32.47
C ASP A 95 -3.13 24.59 -31.62
N GLU A 96 -2.47 23.90 -30.70
CA GLU A 96 -1.15 24.29 -30.19
C GLU A 96 -0.49 23.04 -29.59
N PRO A 97 0.66 22.58 -30.14
CA PRO A 97 1.47 21.58 -29.48
C PRO A 97 2.15 22.24 -28.26
N MET A 98 2.50 21.45 -27.24
CA MET A 98 3.33 21.82 -26.08
C MET A 98 2.54 22.17 -24.80
N GLN A 99 3.10 21.76 -23.64
CA GLN A 99 2.63 21.93 -22.24
C GLN A 99 1.96 20.74 -21.50
N LEU A 100 1.93 19.52 -22.07
CA LEU A 100 1.96 18.29 -21.22
C LEU A 100 3.35 18.03 -20.62
N GLU A 101 4.34 18.84 -21.02
CA GLU A 101 5.73 18.81 -20.58
C GLU A 101 5.92 19.21 -19.10
N LEU A 102 4.98 19.95 -18.48
CA LEU A 102 5.21 20.52 -17.14
C LEU A 102 4.73 19.65 -15.95
N SER A 103 3.84 18.68 -16.22
CA SER A 103 3.28 17.82 -15.15
C SER A 103 4.05 16.51 -15.01
N CYS A 104 4.68 16.04 -16.08
CA CYS A 104 5.68 14.97 -15.99
C CYS A 104 7.00 15.52 -15.43
N SER A 105 7.36 16.78 -15.70
CA SER A 105 8.58 17.38 -15.14
C SER A 105 8.45 17.72 -13.66
N ASN A 106 7.28 18.02 -13.08
CA ASN A 106 7.16 18.21 -11.62
C ASN A 106 7.28 16.91 -10.80
N LEU A 107 6.82 15.77 -11.35
CA LEU A 107 7.11 14.44 -10.78
C LEU A 107 8.58 14.04 -10.97
N TYR A 108 9.22 14.51 -12.05
CA TYR A 108 10.65 14.36 -12.31
C TYR A 108 11.55 15.34 -11.52
N GLN A 109 11.09 16.54 -11.16
CA GLN A 109 11.88 17.55 -10.43
C GLN A 109 11.80 17.38 -8.91
N ALA A 110 10.66 16.92 -8.37
CA ALA A 110 10.58 16.49 -6.97
C ALA A 110 11.45 15.25 -6.68
N SER A 111 11.84 14.50 -7.72
CA SER A 111 12.78 13.38 -7.64
C SER A 111 14.23 13.74 -8.01
N MET A 112 14.47 14.80 -8.80
CA MET A 112 15.82 15.31 -9.13
C MET A 112 16.41 16.34 -8.13
N SER A 113 15.65 16.82 -7.14
CA SER A 113 16.14 17.77 -6.13
C SER A 113 16.84 17.12 -4.93
N ARG A 114 17.09 15.81 -4.99
CA ARG A 114 18.20 15.20 -4.26
C ARG A 114 19.40 15.24 -5.17
N GLU A 115 20.33 16.16 -4.91
CA GLU A 115 21.69 16.04 -5.40
C GLU A 115 22.21 14.66 -4.98
N VAL A 116 22.16 13.72 -5.92
CA VAL A 116 22.90 12.47 -5.85
C VAL A 116 24.33 12.88 -6.10
N THR A 117 25.07 13.02 -5.00
CA THR A 117 26.52 12.88 -5.03
C THR A 117 26.83 11.61 -5.83
N GLU A 118 27.53 11.79 -6.95
CA GLU A 118 27.95 10.72 -7.86
C GLU A 118 28.76 9.67 -7.09
N ASN A 119 28.07 8.69 -6.52
CA ASN A 119 28.59 7.37 -6.11
C ASN A 119 27.46 6.52 -5.48
N SER A 120 26.44 6.15 -6.26
CA SER A 120 25.66 4.93 -5.98
C SER A 120 24.94 4.45 -7.24
N SER A 121 25.17 3.19 -7.59
CA SER A 121 24.64 2.41 -8.72
C SER A 121 23.22 2.77 -9.23
N LEU A 122 23.04 2.71 -10.55
CA LEU A 122 21.76 2.73 -11.26
C LEU A 122 20.66 1.94 -10.50
N PRO A 123 19.44 2.50 -10.31
CA PRO A 123 18.36 1.90 -9.50
C PRO A 123 17.79 0.56 -10.01
N ASP A 124 18.22 0.10 -11.19
CA ASP A 124 17.87 -1.21 -11.79
C ASP A 124 19.02 -2.23 -11.78
N SER A 125 20.13 -1.90 -11.14
CA SER A 125 21.15 -2.90 -10.86
C SER A 125 20.74 -3.69 -9.63
N LEU A 126 20.93 -5.01 -9.70
CA LEU A 126 20.97 -5.84 -8.50
C LEU A 126 21.88 -5.18 -7.45
N GLY A 127 21.33 -4.96 -6.26
CA GLY A 127 22.08 -4.38 -5.15
C GLY A 127 23.21 -5.33 -4.77
N ARG A 128 24.46 -4.91 -4.93
CA ARG A 128 25.63 -5.80 -4.77
C ARG A 128 25.77 -6.37 -3.36
N ASP A 129 25.24 -5.66 -2.35
CA ASP A 129 25.28 -6.06 -0.95
C ASP A 129 24.22 -7.09 -0.55
N TYR A 130 23.22 -7.32 -1.40
CA TYR A 130 22.12 -8.25 -1.13
C TYR A 130 22.48 -9.64 -1.68
N THR A 131 23.09 -10.45 -0.82
CA THR A 131 23.52 -11.82 -1.14
C THR A 131 23.00 -12.79 -0.09
N PHE A 132 23.02 -14.09 -0.38
CA PHE A 132 22.61 -15.10 0.61
C PHE A 132 23.49 -15.07 1.85
N SER A 133 24.81 -14.86 1.69
CA SER A 133 25.75 -14.73 2.81
C SER A 133 25.47 -13.52 3.70
N THR A 134 24.79 -12.49 3.18
CA THR A 134 24.45 -11.29 3.96
C THR A 134 23.05 -11.34 4.56
N PHE A 135 22.31 -12.42 4.33
CA PHE A 135 20.97 -12.64 4.85
C PHE A 135 21.03 -13.52 6.11
N VAL A 136 20.50 -13.02 7.22
CA VAL A 136 20.47 -13.77 8.48
C VAL A 136 19.27 -14.71 8.49
N VAL A 137 19.54 -16.01 8.55
CA VAL A 137 18.53 -17.07 8.56
C VAL A 137 18.03 -17.33 9.96
N GLY A 138 16.70 -17.40 10.11
CA GLY A 138 15.99 -17.80 11.32
C GLY A 138 14.75 -18.60 10.96
N ARG A 139 14.07 -19.18 11.96
CA ARG A 139 12.91 -20.07 11.75
C ARG A 139 11.79 -19.42 10.93
N ASN A 140 11.64 -18.11 11.02
CA ASN A 140 10.61 -17.31 10.34
C ASN A 140 10.88 -17.06 8.85
N ASN A 141 12.10 -17.31 8.36
CA ASN A 141 12.52 -17.02 6.99
C ASN A 141 13.34 -18.16 6.34
N GLU A 142 13.60 -19.24 7.07
CA GLU A 142 14.39 -20.39 6.65
C GLU A 142 13.86 -21.01 5.35
N PHE A 143 12.54 -21.25 5.29
CA PHE A 143 11.91 -21.81 4.10
C PHE A 143 12.07 -20.90 2.87
N ALA A 144 11.84 -19.59 3.03
CA ALA A 144 12.01 -18.63 1.95
C ALA A 144 13.47 -18.51 1.49
N HIS A 145 14.42 -18.54 2.42
CA HIS A 145 15.84 -18.55 2.13
C HIS A 145 16.25 -19.82 1.36
N ALA A 146 15.88 -21.01 1.86
CA ALA A 146 16.21 -22.29 1.24
C ALA A 146 15.59 -22.42 -0.16
N SER A 147 14.34 -22.00 -0.32
CA SER A 147 13.63 -21.96 -1.61
C SER A 147 14.34 -21.04 -2.61
N SER A 148 14.65 -19.82 -2.18
CA SER A 148 15.37 -18.84 -3.00
C SER A 148 16.75 -19.35 -3.40
N PHE A 149 17.48 -19.98 -2.48
CA PHE A 149 18.80 -20.55 -2.76
C PHE A 149 18.73 -21.72 -3.74
N ASN A 150 17.77 -22.63 -3.60
CA ASN A 150 17.59 -23.76 -4.50
C ASN A 150 17.33 -23.31 -5.96
N ILE A 151 16.47 -22.30 -6.12
CA ILE A 151 16.17 -21.71 -7.44
C ILE A 151 17.38 -20.97 -8.01
N ALA A 152 18.16 -20.30 -7.17
CA ALA A 152 19.38 -19.64 -7.63
C ALA A 152 20.44 -20.64 -8.12
N GLN A 153 20.47 -21.86 -7.56
CA GLN A 153 21.33 -22.95 -7.99
C GLN A 153 20.82 -23.64 -9.26
N ASN A 154 19.50 -23.70 -9.47
CA ASN A 154 18.87 -24.40 -10.59
C ASN A 154 17.80 -23.53 -11.26
N PRO A 155 18.18 -22.41 -11.91
CA PRO A 155 17.21 -21.50 -12.51
C PRO A 155 16.43 -22.19 -13.64
N GLY A 156 15.11 -22.14 -13.57
CA GLY A 156 14.21 -22.74 -14.57
C GLY A 156 13.88 -24.22 -14.32
N ALA A 157 14.26 -24.79 -13.17
CA ALA A 157 13.90 -26.15 -12.79
C ALA A 157 12.38 -26.36 -12.69
N GLU A 158 11.92 -27.56 -13.08
CA GLU A 158 10.50 -27.91 -13.03
C GLU A 158 9.97 -27.94 -11.58
N GLY A 159 8.73 -27.48 -11.38
CA GLY A 159 8.03 -27.51 -10.08
C GLY A 159 8.21 -26.27 -9.19
N TYR A 160 9.19 -25.40 -9.47
CA TYR A 160 9.50 -24.23 -8.62
C TYR A 160 9.39 -22.88 -9.36
N ASN A 161 8.74 -22.85 -10.52
CA ASN A 161 8.58 -21.66 -11.36
C ASN A 161 7.09 -21.31 -11.53
N PRO A 162 6.64 -20.10 -11.13
CA PRO A 162 7.41 -19.04 -10.50
C PRO A 162 7.70 -19.30 -9.01
N LEU A 163 8.71 -18.61 -8.47
CA LEU A 163 8.85 -18.43 -7.02
C LEU A 163 8.17 -17.14 -6.60
N PHE A 164 7.26 -17.26 -5.63
CA PHE A 164 6.54 -16.15 -5.05
C PHE A 164 6.99 -15.93 -3.61
N ILE A 165 7.75 -14.87 -3.36
CA ILE A 165 8.20 -14.48 -2.02
C ILE A 165 7.16 -13.51 -1.44
N CYS A 166 6.49 -13.89 -0.35
CA CYS A 166 5.46 -13.08 0.28
C CYS A 166 5.75 -12.78 1.74
N GLY A 167 5.25 -11.66 2.25
CA GLY A 167 5.36 -11.31 3.66
C GLY A 167 5.29 -9.80 3.90
N PRO A 168 5.10 -9.34 5.15
CA PRO A 168 4.94 -7.92 5.44
C PRO A 168 6.10 -7.04 4.94
N SER A 169 5.86 -5.73 4.85
CA SER A 169 6.88 -4.78 4.43
C SER A 169 8.09 -4.80 5.37
N GLY A 170 9.30 -4.71 4.80
CA GLY A 170 10.54 -4.66 5.58
C GLY A 170 10.96 -5.99 6.23
N MET A 171 10.58 -7.14 5.67
CA MET A 171 10.98 -8.49 6.15
C MET A 171 12.09 -9.15 5.33
N GLY A 172 12.69 -8.45 4.36
CA GLY A 172 13.82 -8.97 3.58
C GLY A 172 13.48 -9.60 2.23
N LYS A 173 12.24 -9.43 1.73
CA LYS A 173 11.83 -9.90 0.39
C LYS A 173 12.74 -9.38 -0.73
N THR A 174 12.95 -8.06 -0.80
CA THR A 174 13.86 -7.43 -1.75
C THR A 174 15.29 -7.96 -1.62
N HIS A 175 15.75 -8.25 -0.39
CA HIS A 175 17.08 -8.83 -0.16
C HIS A 175 17.17 -10.22 -0.79
N LEU A 176 16.22 -11.13 -0.49
CA LEU A 176 16.21 -12.47 -1.08
C LEU A 176 16.09 -12.43 -2.60
N LEU A 177 15.21 -11.57 -3.14
CA LEU A 177 15.05 -11.39 -4.58
C LEU A 177 16.36 -10.97 -5.26
N ASN A 178 17.08 -10.01 -4.66
CA ASN A 178 18.39 -9.59 -5.16
C ASN A 178 19.46 -10.66 -4.94
N ALA A 179 19.40 -11.43 -3.84
CA ALA A 179 20.34 -12.52 -3.57
C ALA A 179 20.26 -13.62 -4.62
N VAL A 180 19.03 -13.97 -5.06
CA VAL A 180 18.82 -14.88 -6.19
C VAL A 180 19.53 -14.35 -7.43
N GLY A 181 19.26 -13.10 -7.82
CA GLY A 181 19.88 -12.49 -9.00
C GLY A 181 21.39 -12.42 -8.91
N ASN A 182 21.95 -12.01 -7.78
CA ASN A 182 23.39 -11.91 -7.59
C ASN A 182 24.07 -13.28 -7.65
N HIS A 183 23.46 -14.31 -7.07
CA HIS A 183 24.00 -15.67 -7.11
C HIS A 183 23.98 -16.23 -8.53
N ILE A 184 22.87 -16.06 -9.26
CA ILE A 184 22.77 -16.48 -10.66
C ILE A 184 23.79 -15.72 -11.53
N ARG A 185 23.97 -14.41 -11.31
CA ARG A 185 24.93 -13.60 -12.07
C ARG A 185 26.37 -14.11 -11.95
N VAL A 186 26.75 -14.61 -10.78
CA VAL A 186 28.10 -15.12 -10.52
C VAL A 186 28.28 -16.53 -11.10
N ASN A 187 27.29 -17.41 -10.96
CA ASN A 187 27.41 -18.82 -11.34
C ASN A 187 27.02 -19.11 -12.80
N PHE A 188 26.17 -18.28 -13.39
CA PHE A 188 25.61 -18.45 -14.74
C PHE A 188 25.81 -17.17 -15.56
N THR A 189 27.05 -16.91 -15.98
CA THR A 189 27.44 -15.67 -16.67
C THR A 189 26.79 -15.47 -18.04
N ASN A 190 26.20 -16.53 -18.61
CA ASN A 190 25.49 -16.51 -19.89
C ASN A 190 24.00 -16.17 -19.77
N LEU A 191 23.42 -16.18 -18.56
CA LEU A 191 22.00 -15.89 -18.35
C LEU A 191 21.74 -14.38 -18.25
N LYS A 192 20.71 -13.92 -18.97
CA LYS A 192 20.25 -12.53 -18.93
C LYS A 192 19.24 -12.34 -17.81
N ILE A 193 19.65 -11.60 -16.79
CA ILE A 193 18.82 -11.31 -15.62
C ILE A 193 18.15 -9.94 -15.81
N CYS A 194 16.83 -9.89 -15.66
CA CYS A 194 16.04 -8.67 -15.63
C CYS A 194 15.49 -8.48 -14.22
N TYR A 195 16.00 -7.47 -13.50
CA TYR A 195 15.44 -7.02 -12.23
C TYR A 195 14.60 -5.76 -12.47
N VAL A 196 13.40 -5.71 -11.91
CA VAL A 196 12.47 -4.58 -12.08
C VAL A 196 11.51 -4.48 -10.90
N SER A 197 11.11 -3.28 -10.48
CA SER A 197 9.96 -3.12 -9.59
C SER A 197 8.66 -3.10 -10.40
N ALA A 198 7.55 -3.56 -9.81
CA ALA A 198 6.23 -3.50 -10.42
C ALA A 198 5.82 -2.07 -10.84
N GLU A 199 6.17 -1.07 -10.03
CA GLU A 199 5.95 0.35 -10.36
C GLU A 199 6.71 0.75 -11.64
N ARG A 200 7.97 0.35 -11.76
CA ARG A 200 8.76 0.64 -12.96
C ARG A 200 8.23 -0.08 -14.18
N PHE A 201 7.86 -1.35 -14.05
CA PHE A 201 7.22 -2.11 -15.13
C PHE A 201 5.95 -1.42 -15.63
N LEU A 202 5.10 -0.96 -14.70
CA LEU A 202 3.90 -0.18 -14.99
C LEU A 202 4.22 1.11 -15.74
N ASN A 203 5.17 1.90 -15.24
CA ASN A 203 5.57 3.17 -15.85
C ASN A 203 6.16 2.98 -17.27
N GLU A 204 7.01 1.97 -17.45
CA GLU A 204 7.59 1.65 -18.75
C GLU A 204 6.54 1.13 -19.74
N CYS A 205 5.57 0.34 -19.26
CA CYS A 205 4.45 -0.14 -20.08
C CYS A 205 3.61 1.05 -20.58
N ILE A 206 3.19 1.93 -19.68
CA ILE A 206 2.40 3.12 -20.04
C ILE A 206 3.17 4.03 -21.00
N SER A 207 4.46 4.27 -20.75
CA SER A 207 5.31 5.06 -21.64
C SER A 207 5.42 4.44 -23.03
N SER A 208 5.54 3.11 -23.11
CA SER A 208 5.69 2.38 -24.37
C SER A 208 4.38 2.37 -25.18
N ILE A 209 3.22 2.28 -24.52
CA ILE A 209 1.92 2.46 -25.17
C ILE A 209 1.83 3.88 -25.77
N ARG A 210 2.17 4.92 -25.00
CA ARG A 210 2.10 6.31 -25.45
C ARG A 210 3.01 6.61 -26.64
N ARG A 211 4.20 6.02 -26.67
CA ARG A 211 5.20 6.23 -27.74
C ARG A 211 5.04 5.27 -28.92
N ASN A 212 4.07 4.35 -28.87
CA ASN A 212 3.93 3.25 -29.82
C ASN A 212 5.21 2.40 -29.93
N GLU A 213 5.87 2.14 -28.80
CA GLU A 213 7.15 1.41 -28.68
C GLU A 213 6.97 0.09 -27.91
N MET A 214 5.79 -0.52 -27.94
CA MET A 214 5.49 -1.75 -27.21
C MET A 214 6.41 -2.92 -27.59
N ASP A 215 6.93 -2.95 -28.81
CA ASP A 215 7.90 -3.97 -29.22
C ASP A 215 9.21 -3.88 -28.42
N LYS A 216 9.67 -2.66 -28.11
CA LYS A 216 10.88 -2.47 -27.28
C LYS A 216 10.63 -2.94 -25.85
N PHE A 217 9.47 -2.61 -25.30
CA PHE A 217 9.04 -3.09 -23.97
C PHE A 217 9.03 -4.61 -23.90
N ARG A 218 8.34 -5.26 -24.85
CA ARG A 218 8.26 -6.72 -24.93
C ARG A 218 9.64 -7.34 -25.12
N GLN A 219 10.50 -6.78 -25.97
CA GLN A 219 11.87 -7.27 -26.13
C GLN A 219 12.68 -7.19 -24.83
N LYS A 220 12.55 -6.12 -24.04
CA LYS A 220 13.25 -5.97 -22.76
C LYS A 220 12.86 -7.07 -21.77
N TYR A 221 11.57 -7.30 -21.57
CA TYR A 221 11.08 -8.20 -20.53
C TYR A 221 10.96 -9.67 -20.96
N ARG A 222 10.76 -9.96 -22.26
CA ARG A 222 10.57 -11.32 -22.79
C ARG A 222 11.84 -11.96 -23.35
N ARG A 223 12.95 -11.22 -23.47
CA ARG A 223 14.26 -11.77 -23.88
C ARG A 223 15.20 -12.09 -22.71
N CYS A 224 14.73 -11.96 -21.48
CA CYS A 224 15.50 -12.36 -20.31
C CYS A 224 15.38 -13.88 -20.07
N ASP A 225 16.39 -14.44 -19.42
CA ASP A 225 16.38 -15.83 -18.97
C ASP A 225 15.86 -15.95 -17.53
N VAL A 226 15.97 -14.85 -16.77
CA VAL A 226 15.50 -14.72 -15.39
C VAL A 226 14.81 -13.38 -15.21
N LEU A 227 13.55 -13.38 -14.81
CA LEU A 227 12.78 -12.20 -14.41
C LEU A 227 12.66 -12.15 -12.88
N LEU A 228 13.14 -11.06 -12.28
CA LEU A 228 13.03 -10.77 -10.86
C LEU A 228 12.16 -9.52 -10.70
N MET A 229 10.95 -9.68 -10.18
CA MET A 229 10.00 -8.57 -10.03
C MET A 229 9.66 -8.29 -8.57
N ASP A 230 9.93 -7.07 -8.10
CA ASP A 230 9.60 -6.66 -6.73
C ASP A 230 8.23 -5.94 -6.67
N ASP A 231 7.60 -5.95 -5.49
CA ASP A 231 6.37 -5.23 -5.18
C ASP A 231 5.17 -5.46 -6.13
N ILE A 232 4.94 -6.69 -6.58
CA ILE A 232 3.88 -6.99 -7.58
C ILE A 232 2.45 -6.60 -7.16
N HIS A 233 2.21 -6.41 -5.86
CA HIS A 233 0.94 -5.93 -5.33
C HIS A 233 0.53 -4.55 -5.88
N ILE A 234 1.47 -3.80 -6.47
CA ILE A 234 1.23 -2.52 -7.15
C ILE A 234 0.47 -2.72 -8.48
N LEU A 235 0.62 -3.86 -9.15
CA LEU A 235 0.06 -4.10 -10.50
C LEU A 235 -1.48 -4.19 -10.52
N GLY A 236 -2.13 -4.52 -9.40
CA GLY A 236 -3.59 -4.71 -9.32
C GLY A 236 -4.44 -3.48 -9.64
N LYS A 237 -3.83 -2.35 -9.98
CA LYS A 237 -4.52 -1.06 -10.23
C LYS A 237 -4.79 -0.77 -11.71
N THR A 238 -4.14 -1.46 -12.65
CA THR A 238 -4.17 -1.06 -14.07
C THR A 238 -4.33 -2.26 -14.99
N GLU A 239 -5.53 -2.45 -15.55
CA GLU A 239 -5.88 -3.60 -16.41
C GLU A 239 -4.93 -3.79 -17.61
N ALA A 240 -4.65 -2.72 -18.36
CA ALA A 240 -3.75 -2.79 -19.52
C ALA A 240 -2.33 -3.29 -19.16
N VAL A 241 -1.84 -2.94 -17.96
CA VAL A 241 -0.52 -3.37 -17.48
C VAL A 241 -0.58 -4.80 -16.95
N GLN A 242 -1.68 -5.19 -16.30
CA GLN A 242 -1.92 -6.58 -15.89
C GLN A 242 -1.96 -7.51 -17.10
N GLU A 243 -2.60 -7.09 -18.19
CA GLU A 243 -2.64 -7.85 -19.44
C GLU A 243 -1.23 -8.08 -20.03
N GLU A 244 -0.42 -7.03 -20.14
CA GLU A 244 0.96 -7.17 -20.64
C GLU A 244 1.86 -7.97 -19.68
N PHE A 245 1.63 -7.87 -18.37
CA PHE A 245 2.29 -8.71 -17.39
C PHE A 245 1.93 -10.19 -17.57
N PHE A 246 0.64 -10.50 -17.74
CA PHE A 246 0.15 -11.86 -18.00
C PHE A 246 0.79 -12.49 -19.23
N TYR A 247 0.84 -11.77 -20.36
CA TYR A 247 1.50 -12.27 -21.57
C TYR A 247 3.01 -12.42 -21.41
N THR A 248 3.65 -11.55 -20.63
CA THR A 248 5.08 -11.66 -20.33
C THR A 248 5.37 -12.90 -19.49
N LEU A 249 4.55 -13.19 -18.47
CA LEU A 249 4.67 -14.41 -17.67
C LEU A 249 4.51 -15.67 -18.52
N ASN A 250 3.48 -15.73 -19.37
CA ASN A 250 3.25 -16.92 -20.20
C ASN A 250 4.41 -17.18 -21.18
N ASP A 251 4.93 -16.15 -21.85
CA ASP A 251 6.07 -16.30 -22.77
C ASP A 251 7.32 -16.83 -22.03
N LEU A 252 7.57 -16.35 -20.81
CA LEU A 252 8.67 -16.84 -19.99
C LEU A 252 8.45 -18.28 -19.53
N PHE A 253 7.24 -18.65 -19.12
CA PHE A 253 6.92 -20.02 -18.70
C PHE A 253 7.02 -21.02 -19.86
N GLU A 254 6.50 -20.69 -21.03
CA GLU A 254 6.58 -21.55 -22.23
C GLU A 254 8.04 -21.82 -22.64
N ARG A 255 8.90 -20.82 -22.46
CA ARG A 255 10.35 -20.93 -22.72
C ARG A 255 11.14 -21.47 -21.54
N ARG A 256 10.48 -21.92 -20.48
CA ARG A 256 11.09 -22.42 -19.23
C ARG A 256 12.11 -21.43 -18.62
N ARG A 257 11.84 -20.12 -18.73
CA ARG A 257 12.65 -19.06 -18.11
C ARG A 257 12.22 -18.85 -16.66
N GLN A 258 13.19 -18.56 -15.79
CA GLN A 258 12.91 -18.43 -14.36
C GLN A 258 12.17 -17.13 -14.08
N VAL A 259 11.10 -17.21 -13.30
CA VAL A 259 10.40 -16.05 -12.75
C VAL A 259 10.47 -16.11 -11.23
N VAL A 260 10.88 -15.00 -10.61
CA VAL A 260 10.80 -14.80 -9.15
C VAL A 260 10.11 -13.47 -8.90
N VAL A 261 9.07 -13.50 -8.08
CA VAL A 261 8.29 -12.32 -7.73
C VAL A 261 8.27 -12.13 -6.22
N ALA A 262 8.23 -10.87 -5.78
CA ALA A 262 8.07 -10.50 -4.39
C ALA A 262 6.83 -9.63 -4.16
N SER A 263 6.13 -9.84 -3.05
CA SER A 263 4.91 -9.12 -2.71
C SER A 263 4.72 -8.95 -1.21
N ASP A 264 4.11 -7.83 -0.80
CA ASP A 264 3.67 -7.64 0.58
C ASP A 264 2.47 -8.53 0.97
N ARG A 265 1.82 -9.16 -0.02
CA ARG A 265 0.59 -9.95 0.13
C ARG A 265 0.65 -11.23 -0.67
N MET A 266 -0.06 -12.27 -0.22
CA MET A 266 -0.26 -13.49 -1.02
C MET A 266 -1.04 -13.17 -2.31
N PRO A 267 -0.90 -13.97 -3.38
CA PRO A 267 -1.60 -13.72 -4.65
C PRO A 267 -3.11 -13.48 -4.49
N LYS A 268 -3.77 -14.30 -3.66
CA LYS A 268 -5.20 -14.18 -3.30
C LYS A 268 -5.60 -12.87 -2.60
N ASP A 269 -4.66 -12.22 -1.91
CA ASP A 269 -4.91 -11.03 -1.08
C ASP A 269 -4.53 -9.71 -1.82
N ILE A 270 -4.03 -9.80 -3.06
CA ILE A 270 -3.74 -8.64 -3.90
C ILE A 270 -5.05 -8.13 -4.51
N LYS A 271 -5.50 -6.96 -4.02
CA LYS A 271 -6.71 -6.30 -4.50
C LYS A 271 -6.57 -5.91 -5.98
N GLY A 272 -7.58 -6.24 -6.78
CA GLY A 272 -7.65 -5.89 -8.20
C GLY A 272 -6.75 -6.72 -9.12
N LEU A 273 -6.04 -7.73 -8.60
CA LEU A 273 -5.27 -8.66 -9.42
C LEU A 273 -6.19 -9.67 -10.10
N GLU A 274 -6.13 -9.76 -11.42
CA GLU A 274 -6.92 -10.70 -12.22
C GLU A 274 -6.68 -12.16 -11.82
N ASP A 275 -7.76 -12.96 -11.79
CA ASP A 275 -7.72 -14.36 -11.36
C ASP A 275 -6.75 -15.21 -12.20
N ARG A 276 -6.64 -14.94 -13.50
CA ARG A 276 -5.70 -15.66 -14.38
C ARG A 276 -4.23 -15.43 -14.01
N ILE A 277 -3.88 -14.24 -13.51
CA ILE A 277 -2.53 -13.94 -13.04
C ILE A 277 -2.32 -14.62 -11.68
N ARG A 278 -3.31 -14.52 -10.79
CA ARG A 278 -3.28 -15.18 -9.48
C ARG A 278 -3.00 -16.67 -9.59
N THR A 279 -3.79 -17.39 -10.39
CA THR A 279 -3.63 -18.85 -10.58
C THR A 279 -2.25 -19.22 -11.10
N ARG A 280 -1.67 -18.41 -12.00
CA ARG A 280 -0.32 -18.64 -12.53
C ARG A 280 0.76 -18.44 -11.48
N LEU A 281 0.59 -17.46 -10.60
CA LEU A 281 1.51 -17.21 -9.49
C LEU A 281 1.38 -18.26 -8.39
N GLU A 282 0.18 -18.80 -8.16
CA GLU A 282 -0.10 -19.83 -7.15
C GLU A 282 0.31 -21.25 -7.58
N TRP A 283 0.41 -21.52 -8.88
CA TRP A 283 0.85 -22.82 -9.42
C TRP A 283 2.28 -23.18 -9.00
N GLY A 284 3.09 -22.16 -8.65
CA GLY A 284 4.53 -22.30 -8.40
C GLY A 284 4.83 -22.55 -6.93
N LEU A 285 6.01 -22.08 -6.49
CA LEU A 285 6.41 -22.16 -5.09
C LEU A 285 6.08 -20.86 -4.37
N ILE A 286 5.29 -20.92 -3.30
CA ILE A 286 5.02 -19.77 -2.43
C ILE A 286 5.89 -19.89 -1.19
N ALA A 287 6.76 -18.91 -1.00
CA ALA A 287 7.66 -18.78 0.13
C ALA A 287 7.22 -17.59 1.00
N ASP A 288 6.65 -17.87 2.18
CA ASP A 288 6.26 -16.82 3.12
C ASP A 288 7.41 -16.44 4.06
N ILE A 289 7.47 -15.16 4.38
CA ILE A 289 8.40 -14.58 5.36
C ILE A 289 7.58 -13.96 6.47
N GLN A 290 7.82 -14.43 7.69
CA GLN A 290 7.18 -13.94 8.91
C GLN A 290 8.10 -12.99 9.68
N MET A 291 7.54 -12.31 10.68
CA MET A 291 8.34 -11.46 11.57
C MET A 291 9.42 -12.28 12.31
N PRO A 292 10.66 -11.77 12.39
CA PRO A 292 11.73 -12.45 13.14
C PRO A 292 11.44 -12.45 14.64
N ASP A 293 11.77 -13.54 15.30
CA ASP A 293 11.77 -13.64 16.76
C ASP A 293 12.89 -12.80 17.39
N VAL A 294 12.89 -12.66 18.72
CA VAL A 294 13.86 -11.81 19.42
C VAL A 294 15.29 -12.27 19.12
N GLU A 295 15.52 -13.58 19.08
CA GLU A 295 16.83 -14.19 18.81
C GLU A 295 17.34 -13.83 17.41
N THR A 296 16.50 -13.98 16.39
CA THR A 296 16.84 -13.60 15.01
C THR A 296 17.04 -12.09 14.88
N ARG A 297 16.26 -11.27 15.59
CA ARG A 297 16.44 -9.80 15.61
C ARG A 297 17.78 -9.39 16.22
N VAL A 298 18.20 -10.03 17.32
CA VAL A 298 19.52 -9.84 17.93
C VAL A 298 20.63 -10.23 16.95
N ALA A 299 20.50 -11.37 16.28
CA ALA A 299 21.47 -11.82 15.28
C ALA A 299 21.59 -10.84 14.10
N ILE A 300 20.46 -10.33 13.59
CA ILE A 300 20.43 -9.30 12.54
C ILE A 300 21.15 -8.02 13.00
N LEU A 301 20.86 -7.54 14.21
CA LEU A 301 21.49 -6.33 14.74
C LEU A 301 22.99 -6.49 14.92
N ARG A 302 23.45 -7.62 15.48
CA ARG A 302 24.89 -7.94 15.60
C ARG A 302 25.57 -7.92 14.24
N TYR A 303 25.02 -8.65 13.28
CA TYR A 303 25.53 -8.68 11.91
C TYR A 303 25.62 -7.29 11.27
N LYS A 304 24.58 -6.46 11.45
CA LYS A 304 24.54 -5.09 10.91
C LYS A 304 25.53 -4.15 11.62
N ALA A 305 25.70 -4.29 12.93
CA ALA A 305 26.69 -3.52 13.70
C ALA A 305 28.12 -3.88 13.28
N GLU A 306 28.43 -5.17 13.13
CA GLU A 306 29.72 -5.67 12.66
C GLU A 306 30.04 -5.17 11.25
N ARG A 307 29.09 -5.25 10.31
CA ARG A 307 29.28 -4.72 8.94
C ARG A 307 29.55 -3.22 8.89
N LYS A 308 29.09 -2.47 9.89
CA LYS A 308 29.32 -1.03 10.01
C LYS A 308 30.56 -0.70 10.85
N CYS A 309 31.27 -1.70 11.35
CA CYS A 309 32.38 -1.56 12.28
C CYS A 309 32.02 -0.75 13.55
N VAL A 310 30.75 -0.82 13.98
CA VAL A 310 30.27 -0.13 15.17
C VAL A 310 30.22 -1.12 16.32
N LYS A 311 30.98 -0.85 17.40
CA LYS A 311 30.91 -1.64 18.63
C LYS A 311 29.68 -1.25 19.43
N VAL A 312 28.68 -2.12 19.43
CA VAL A 312 27.44 -1.94 20.19
C VAL A 312 27.43 -2.95 21.35
N PRO A 313 27.32 -2.51 22.61
CA PRO A 313 27.16 -3.41 23.75
C PRO A 313 25.94 -4.34 23.62
N ASP A 314 26.06 -5.57 24.15
CA ASP A 314 25.02 -6.60 24.04
C ASP A 314 23.69 -6.21 24.71
N ASP A 315 23.73 -5.43 25.78
CA ASP A 315 22.54 -4.89 26.45
C ASP A 315 21.80 -3.86 25.57
N VAL A 316 22.53 -3.04 24.81
CA VAL A 316 21.96 -2.13 23.81
C VAL A 316 21.35 -2.89 22.65
N ILE A 317 22.04 -3.90 22.11
CA ILE A 317 21.50 -4.77 21.04
C ILE A 317 20.20 -5.42 21.51
N SER A 318 20.20 -6.00 22.71
CA SER A 318 19.03 -6.64 23.32
C SER A 318 17.88 -5.65 23.51
N TYR A 319 18.19 -4.42 23.92
CA TYR A 319 17.19 -3.36 24.07
C TYR A 319 16.56 -2.98 22.72
N ILE A 320 17.37 -2.72 21.68
CA ILE A 320 16.89 -2.38 20.34
C ILE A 320 16.04 -3.52 19.75
N ALA A 321 16.49 -4.78 19.91
CA ALA A 321 15.76 -5.95 19.46
C ALA A 321 14.39 -6.10 20.14
N ARG A 322 14.27 -5.68 21.40
CA ARG A 322 13.03 -5.78 22.18
C ARG A 322 12.00 -4.72 21.77
N ILE A 323 12.44 -3.48 21.53
CA ILE A 323 11.53 -2.37 21.19
C ILE A 323 11.13 -2.35 19.72
N SER A 324 12.00 -2.85 18.82
CA SER A 324 11.77 -2.80 17.36
C SER A 324 11.00 -4.03 16.88
N LYS A 325 9.68 -4.03 17.05
CA LYS A 325 8.81 -5.19 16.76
C LYS A 325 8.16 -5.16 15.37
N ARG A 326 8.14 -4.02 14.68
CA ARG A 326 7.30 -3.83 13.47
C ARG A 326 7.96 -4.35 12.20
N SER A 327 9.27 -4.20 12.06
CA SER A 327 10.01 -4.63 10.85
C SER A 327 11.52 -4.67 11.05
N ILE A 328 12.24 -5.30 10.11
CA ILE A 328 13.71 -5.23 10.07
C ILE A 328 14.19 -3.81 9.73
N ARG A 329 13.40 -3.04 8.96
CA ARG A 329 13.70 -1.63 8.68
C ARG A 329 13.69 -0.77 9.95
N GLU A 330 12.80 -1.07 10.90
CA GLU A 330 12.77 -0.41 12.21
C GLU A 330 14.01 -0.75 13.04
N LEU A 331 14.40 -2.02 13.07
CA LEU A 331 15.64 -2.46 13.74
C LEU A 331 16.86 -1.70 13.22
N GLU A 332 17.03 -1.69 11.89
CA GLU A 332 18.13 -0.98 11.24
C GLU A 332 18.05 0.53 11.48
N GLY A 333 16.86 1.10 11.41
CA GLY A 333 16.62 2.52 11.69
C GLY A 333 17.02 2.90 13.11
N ASN A 334 16.66 2.10 14.11
CA ASN A 334 16.99 2.35 15.51
C ASN A 334 18.49 2.16 15.79
N LEU A 335 19.12 1.14 15.21
CA LEU A 335 20.58 0.99 15.26
C LEU A 335 21.29 2.21 14.66
N ASN A 336 20.81 2.69 13.51
CA ASN A 336 21.39 3.87 12.84
C ASN A 336 21.20 5.14 13.64
N LYS A 337 20.04 5.34 14.28
CA LYS A 337 19.78 6.50 15.14
C LYS A 337 20.76 6.54 16.32
N VAL A 338 20.96 5.41 17.00
CA VAL A 338 21.91 5.33 18.12
C VAL A 338 23.33 5.62 17.64
N GLY A 339 23.77 4.98 16.56
CA GLY A 339 25.10 5.20 15.98
C GLY A 339 25.32 6.65 15.55
N MET A 340 24.37 7.25 14.82
CA MET A 340 24.47 8.64 14.38
C MET A 340 24.52 9.62 15.57
N PHE A 341 23.74 9.37 16.62
CA PHE A 341 23.73 10.23 17.80
C PHE A 341 25.05 10.17 18.57
N THR A 342 25.65 8.98 18.70
CA THR A 342 26.99 8.83 19.29
C THR A 342 28.05 9.51 18.44
N ASP A 343 28.00 9.34 17.13
CA ASP A 343 28.98 9.93 16.20
C ASP A 343 28.93 11.47 16.25
N LEU A 344 27.73 12.05 16.31
CA LEU A 344 27.52 13.51 16.39
C LEU A 344 27.97 14.12 17.72
N ARG A 345 27.86 13.39 18.84
CA ARG A 345 28.22 13.89 20.18
C ARG A 345 29.60 13.42 20.65
N GLY A 346 30.27 12.53 19.92
CA GLY A 346 31.52 11.91 20.35
C GLY A 346 31.37 11.07 21.62
N LEU A 347 30.19 10.49 21.85
CA LEU A 347 29.90 9.67 23.03
C LEU A 347 30.01 8.18 22.73
N GLU A 348 30.27 7.38 23.75
CA GLU A 348 30.20 5.92 23.61
C GLU A 348 28.75 5.42 23.61
N ILE A 349 28.51 4.32 22.87
CA ILE A 349 27.21 3.67 22.85
C ILE A 349 26.98 2.98 24.19
N THR A 350 26.01 3.47 24.97
CA THR A 350 25.59 2.89 26.25
C THR A 350 24.09 2.65 26.29
N LEU A 351 23.62 1.76 27.17
CA LEU A 351 22.19 1.51 27.34
C LEU A 351 21.40 2.76 27.77
N ALA A 352 21.99 3.60 28.62
CA ALA A 352 21.35 4.85 29.04
C ALA A 352 21.13 5.78 27.85
N LEU A 353 22.15 5.95 27.01
CA LEU A 353 22.06 6.74 25.79
C LEU A 353 21.06 6.15 24.79
N ALA A 354 21.09 4.83 24.58
CA ALA A 354 20.13 4.18 23.68
C ALA A 354 18.69 4.39 24.14
N LYS A 355 18.42 4.36 25.45
CA LYS A 355 17.12 4.70 26.03
C LYS A 355 16.75 6.18 25.90
N GLU A 356 17.71 7.10 25.98
CA GLU A 356 17.47 8.53 25.74
C GLU A 356 17.11 8.79 24.27
N VAL A 357 17.88 8.21 23.34
CA VAL A 357 17.75 8.45 21.89
C VAL A 357 16.55 7.74 21.29
N LEU A 358 16.31 6.49 21.69
CA LEU A 358 15.20 5.68 21.20
C LEU A 358 13.97 5.75 22.10
N GLY A 359 14.10 6.41 23.26
CA GLY A 359 13.00 6.78 24.13
C GLY A 359 12.14 7.86 23.49
N THR A 360 11.48 7.54 22.39
CA THR A 360 10.15 8.08 22.14
C THR A 360 9.25 7.52 23.22
N HIS A 361 8.64 8.39 24.04
CA HIS A 361 7.70 8.08 25.12
C HIS A 361 7.37 6.58 25.22
N ASP A 362 7.91 5.91 26.24
CA ASP A 362 7.37 4.68 26.82
C ASP A 362 5.93 4.93 27.35
N GLU A 363 5.06 5.56 26.56
CA GLU A 363 3.74 5.00 26.43
C GLU A 363 4.00 3.64 25.79
N LYS A 364 4.11 2.62 26.66
CA LYS A 364 3.42 1.38 26.37
C LYS A 364 2.19 1.78 25.54
N TYR A 365 2.01 1.21 24.35
CA TYR A 365 0.65 1.10 23.83
C TYR A 365 -0.06 0.16 24.83
N ASP A 366 -0.37 0.69 26.01
CA ASP A 366 -1.24 0.12 27.00
C ASP A 366 -2.57 0.23 26.31
N LEU A 367 -2.91 -0.84 25.58
CA LEU A 367 -4.21 -1.03 24.97
C LEU A 367 -5.22 -0.51 25.99
N ASN A 368 -5.90 0.57 25.67
CA ASN A 368 -6.81 1.20 26.62
C ASN A 368 -8.24 0.92 26.21
N THR A 369 -9.18 1.24 27.11
CA THR A 369 -10.58 0.93 26.84
C THR A 369 -11.15 1.72 25.65
N ASP A 370 -10.67 2.95 25.42
CA ASP A 370 -11.14 3.79 24.32
C ASP A 370 -10.64 3.26 22.96
N GLU A 371 -9.42 2.71 22.90
CA GLU A 371 -8.86 2.07 21.72
C GLU A 371 -9.64 0.81 21.32
N ILE A 372 -9.96 -0.07 22.27
CA ILE A 372 -10.81 -1.24 21.99
C ILE A 372 -12.20 -0.81 21.54
N GLN A 373 -12.78 0.23 22.15
CA GLN A 373 -14.07 0.79 21.70
C GLN A 373 -13.98 1.30 20.27
N LYS A 374 -12.90 1.98 19.90
CA LYS A 374 -12.68 2.51 18.55
C LYS A 374 -12.54 1.40 17.52
N LEU A 375 -11.71 0.39 17.78
CA LEU A 375 -11.55 -0.78 16.91
C LEU A 375 -12.88 -1.48 16.63
N VAL A 376 -13.66 -1.74 17.68
CA VAL A 376 -14.97 -2.40 17.54
C VAL A 376 -15.98 -1.50 16.82
N SER A 377 -15.93 -0.19 17.05
CA SER A 377 -16.78 0.79 16.36
C SER A 377 -16.51 0.81 14.86
N GLU A 378 -15.24 0.80 14.47
CA GLU A 378 -14.79 0.78 13.07
C GLU A 378 -15.16 -0.53 12.39
N HIS A 379 -14.94 -1.67 13.07
CA HIS A 379 -15.24 -3.01 12.56
C HIS A 379 -16.74 -3.21 12.27
N TYR A 380 -17.62 -2.80 13.18
CA TYR A 380 -19.07 -2.93 13.01
C TYR A 380 -19.74 -1.74 12.31
N HIS A 381 -18.96 -0.75 11.86
CA HIS A 381 -19.44 0.48 11.22
C HIS A 381 -20.53 1.21 12.03
N ILE A 382 -20.37 1.24 13.35
CA ILE A 382 -21.23 1.99 14.27
C ILE A 382 -20.47 3.21 14.82
N ARG A 383 -21.18 4.17 15.42
CA ARG A 383 -20.51 5.31 16.07
C ARG A 383 -20.13 4.95 17.50
N LEU A 384 -19.00 5.48 17.98
CA LEU A 384 -18.54 5.29 19.36
C LEU A 384 -19.60 5.66 20.41
N VAL A 385 -20.38 6.70 20.15
CA VAL A 385 -21.45 7.15 21.04
C VAL A 385 -22.57 6.11 21.18
N ASP A 386 -22.81 5.32 20.12
CA ASP A 386 -23.85 4.28 20.11
C ASP A 386 -23.48 3.11 21.03
N LEU A 387 -22.18 2.80 21.20
CA LEU A 387 -21.69 1.82 22.17
C LEU A 387 -22.04 2.20 23.61
N ARG A 388 -22.03 3.49 23.94
CA ARG A 388 -22.37 4.03 25.28
C ARG A 388 -23.87 4.31 25.46
N SER A 389 -24.63 4.26 24.37
CA SER A 389 -26.06 4.61 24.37
C SER A 389 -26.96 3.53 25.00
N LYS A 390 -28.21 3.91 25.28
CA LYS A 390 -29.30 2.99 25.66
C LYS A 390 -29.90 2.24 24.46
N ASN A 391 -29.38 2.44 23.25
CA ASN A 391 -29.91 1.81 22.04
C ASN A 391 -29.73 0.28 22.09
N ARG A 392 -30.83 -0.43 21.82
CA ARG A 392 -30.97 -1.90 21.88
C ARG A 392 -31.08 -2.55 20.50
N ALA A 393 -30.82 -1.83 19.41
CA ALA A 393 -30.74 -2.42 18.08
C ALA A 393 -29.72 -3.58 18.06
N LYS A 394 -30.09 -4.70 17.44
CA LYS A 394 -29.30 -5.95 17.45
C LYS A 394 -27.83 -5.76 17.05
N PRO A 395 -27.48 -4.98 15.99
CA PRO A 395 -26.07 -4.74 15.63
C PRO A 395 -25.29 -4.00 16.72
N ILE A 396 -25.89 -2.98 17.34
CA ILE A 396 -25.26 -2.18 18.40
C ILE A 396 -25.08 -3.01 19.68
N VAL A 397 -26.05 -3.86 20.01
CA VAL A 397 -25.96 -4.76 21.16
C VAL A 397 -24.83 -5.77 20.96
N THR A 398 -24.74 -6.37 19.77
CA THR A 398 -23.69 -7.35 19.43
C THR A 398 -22.30 -6.73 19.52
N ALA A 399 -22.08 -5.59 18.86
CA ALA A 399 -20.82 -4.86 18.92
C ALA A 399 -20.44 -4.48 20.37
N ARG A 400 -21.42 -4.07 21.19
CA ARG A 400 -21.18 -3.76 22.61
C ARG A 400 -20.76 -4.98 23.41
N GLN A 401 -21.38 -6.13 23.19
CA GLN A 401 -21.04 -7.38 23.88
C GLN A 401 -19.63 -7.86 23.49
N VAL A 402 -19.28 -7.79 22.20
CA VAL A 402 -17.93 -8.08 21.68
C VAL A 402 -16.90 -7.14 22.31
N CYS A 403 -17.19 -5.84 22.39
CA CYS A 403 -16.30 -4.87 23.03
C CYS A 403 -16.06 -5.18 24.52
N MET A 404 -17.12 -5.50 25.27
CA MET A 404 -17.01 -5.89 26.68
C MET A 404 -16.15 -7.16 26.86
N TYR A 405 -16.31 -8.14 25.96
CA TYR A 405 -15.51 -9.36 25.95
C TYR A 405 -14.02 -9.08 25.72
N LEU A 406 -13.69 -8.28 24.70
CA LEU A 406 -12.30 -7.93 24.39
C LEU A 406 -11.64 -7.12 25.52
N ILE A 407 -12.35 -6.16 26.12
CA ILE A 407 -11.84 -5.42 27.29
C ILE A 407 -11.57 -6.37 28.46
N LYS A 408 -12.47 -7.34 28.70
CA LYS A 408 -12.26 -8.31 29.79
C LYS A 408 -11.06 -9.21 29.51
N LYS A 409 -10.91 -9.69 28.27
CA LYS A 409 -9.85 -10.61 27.85
C LYS A 409 -8.46 -9.96 27.84
N TYR A 410 -8.32 -8.78 27.26
CA TYR A 410 -7.01 -8.14 27.04
C TYR A 410 -6.60 -7.16 28.14
N LEU A 411 -7.55 -6.48 28.81
CA LEU A 411 -7.25 -5.47 29.84
C LEU A 411 -7.47 -5.98 31.26
N ASN A 412 -8.05 -7.18 31.42
CA ASN A 412 -8.42 -7.79 32.69
C ASN A 412 -9.16 -6.84 33.67
N LYS A 413 -9.97 -5.90 33.15
CA LYS A 413 -10.72 -4.95 33.98
C LYS A 413 -11.79 -5.65 34.82
N SER A 414 -12.17 -5.01 35.93
CA SER A 414 -13.27 -5.47 36.76
C SER A 414 -14.61 -5.30 36.03
N LEU A 415 -15.60 -6.13 36.34
CA LEU A 415 -16.93 -6.06 35.71
C LEU A 415 -17.62 -4.71 35.94
N ILE A 416 -17.36 -4.09 37.09
CA ILE A 416 -17.88 -2.76 37.46
C ILE A 416 -17.24 -1.68 36.57
N ASP A 417 -15.92 -1.75 36.37
CA ASP A 417 -15.21 -0.76 35.55
C ASP A 417 -15.57 -0.89 34.07
N ILE A 418 -15.77 -2.12 33.58
CA ILE A 418 -16.31 -2.35 32.23
C ILE A 418 -17.69 -1.70 32.11
N GLY A 419 -18.58 -1.92 33.09
CA GLY A 419 -19.91 -1.32 33.10
C GLY A 419 -19.90 0.22 33.02
N LYS A 420 -18.99 0.88 33.75
CA LYS A 420 -18.78 2.34 33.69
C LYS A 420 -18.43 2.82 32.28
N CYS A 421 -17.57 2.11 31.56
CA CYS A 421 -17.14 2.48 30.20
C CYS A 421 -18.25 2.44 29.13
N PHE A 422 -19.40 1.80 29.42
CA PHE A 422 -20.54 1.68 28.51
C PHE A 422 -21.78 2.44 28.97
N GLY A 423 -21.59 3.61 29.59
CA GLY A 423 -22.68 4.49 30.03
C GLY A 423 -23.24 4.12 31.40
N GLY A 424 -22.39 3.61 32.31
CA GLY A 424 -22.79 3.30 33.68
C GLY A 424 -23.69 2.08 33.81
N LYS A 425 -23.46 1.03 33.01
CA LYS A 425 -24.26 -0.21 33.06
C LYS A 425 -23.88 -1.06 34.26
N ASP A 426 -24.87 -1.79 34.80
CA ASP A 426 -24.67 -2.69 35.93
C ASP A 426 -23.72 -3.86 35.57
N HIS A 427 -22.94 -4.30 36.55
CA HIS A 427 -22.02 -5.44 36.42
C HIS A 427 -22.74 -6.72 35.95
N THR A 428 -24.01 -6.91 36.32
CA THR A 428 -24.85 -8.03 35.85
C THR A 428 -25.08 -7.99 34.34
N THR A 429 -25.17 -6.80 33.75
CA THR A 429 -25.27 -6.63 32.29
C THR A 429 -23.99 -7.07 31.60
N VAL A 430 -22.83 -6.79 32.20
CA VAL A 430 -21.53 -7.23 31.68
C VAL A 430 -21.41 -8.76 31.78
N ILE A 431 -21.83 -9.37 32.89
CA ILE A 431 -21.85 -10.83 33.05
C ILE A 431 -22.70 -11.49 31.96
N ASN A 432 -23.91 -10.98 31.73
CA ASN A 432 -24.79 -11.50 30.69
C ASN A 432 -24.24 -11.30 29.28
N ALA A 433 -23.49 -10.22 29.04
CA ALA A 433 -22.82 -9.97 27.77
C ALA A 433 -21.69 -10.97 27.52
N LEU A 434 -20.83 -11.23 28.51
CA LEU A 434 -19.72 -12.18 28.42
C LEU A 434 -20.22 -13.60 28.17
N ARG A 435 -21.18 -14.08 28.97
CA ARG A 435 -21.78 -15.42 28.80
C ARG A 435 -22.38 -15.60 27.41
N ARG A 436 -23.12 -14.59 26.92
CA ARG A 436 -23.71 -14.67 25.56
C ARG A 436 -22.68 -14.78 24.46
N ILE A 437 -21.53 -14.10 24.57
CA ILE A 437 -20.46 -14.24 23.58
C ILE A 437 -19.81 -15.63 23.68
N GLU A 438 -19.56 -16.11 24.89
CA GLU A 438 -19.02 -17.45 25.14
C GLU A 438 -19.94 -18.56 24.59
N ASP A 439 -21.24 -18.45 24.80
CA ASP A 439 -22.25 -19.38 24.29
C ASP A 439 -22.32 -19.33 22.75
N GLN A 440 -22.33 -18.12 22.17
CA GLN A 440 -22.46 -17.93 20.71
C GLN A 440 -21.20 -18.29 19.92
N LEU A 441 -20.04 -18.40 20.56
CA LEU A 441 -18.79 -18.79 19.91
C LEU A 441 -18.81 -20.23 19.36
N GLN A 442 -19.67 -21.09 19.90
CA GLN A 442 -19.80 -22.48 19.43
C GLN A 442 -20.66 -22.58 18.15
N ASP A 443 -21.71 -21.76 18.06
CA ASP A 443 -22.75 -21.90 17.03
C ASP A 443 -22.67 -20.85 15.92
N ASN A 444 -22.03 -19.69 16.16
CA ASN A 444 -22.03 -18.57 15.22
C ASN A 444 -20.65 -18.36 14.56
N LYS A 445 -20.54 -18.80 13.30
CA LYS A 445 -19.32 -18.67 12.49
C LYS A 445 -18.96 -17.22 12.16
N GLU A 446 -19.93 -16.34 11.95
CA GLU A 446 -19.68 -14.92 11.65
C GLU A 446 -19.07 -14.21 12.86
N LEU A 447 -19.67 -14.39 14.04
CA LEU A 447 -19.15 -13.82 15.29
C LEU A 447 -17.72 -14.28 15.59
N ARG A 448 -17.40 -15.54 15.28
CA ARG A 448 -16.07 -16.11 15.46
C ARG A 448 -15.04 -15.48 14.52
N ASN A 449 -15.42 -15.21 13.27
CA ASN A 449 -14.55 -14.51 12.32
C ASN A 449 -14.32 -13.06 12.76
N ASP A 450 -15.37 -12.34 13.14
CA ASP A 450 -15.27 -10.97 13.65
C ASP A 450 -14.31 -10.88 14.86
N LEU A 451 -14.46 -11.80 15.81
CA LEU A 451 -13.57 -11.87 16.98
C LEU A 451 -12.13 -12.18 16.58
N ASN A 452 -11.90 -13.13 15.68
CA ASN A 452 -10.55 -13.45 15.21
C ASN A 452 -9.89 -12.24 14.52
N ASP A 453 -10.64 -11.49 13.71
CA ASP A 453 -10.11 -10.33 13.01
C ASP A 453 -9.80 -9.17 13.96
N LEU A 454 -10.69 -8.91 14.93
CA LEU A 454 -10.46 -7.94 16.01
C LEU A 454 -9.28 -8.35 16.91
N GLU A 455 -9.14 -9.64 17.23
CA GLU A 455 -8.03 -10.16 18.03
C GLU A 455 -6.70 -10.03 17.30
N LYS A 456 -6.65 -10.32 15.99
CA LYS A 456 -5.45 -10.08 15.17
C LYS A 456 -5.09 -8.59 15.13
N GLN A 457 -6.07 -7.70 15.02
CA GLN A 457 -5.82 -6.26 15.07
C GLN A 457 -5.23 -5.83 16.42
N ILE A 458 -5.79 -6.34 17.52
CA ILE A 458 -5.30 -6.08 18.87
C ILE A 458 -3.89 -6.65 19.06
N GLN A 459 -3.59 -7.86 18.59
CA GLN A 459 -2.26 -8.46 18.62
C GLN A 459 -1.24 -7.65 17.79
N ASN A 460 -1.64 -7.17 16.61
CA ASN A 460 -0.79 -6.29 15.79
C ASN A 460 -0.47 -4.95 16.48
N ILE A 461 -1.39 -4.43 17.29
CA ILE A 461 -1.21 -3.18 18.04
C ILE A 461 -0.38 -3.40 19.32
N THR A 462 -0.67 -4.46 20.07
CA THR A 462 -0.02 -4.76 21.36
C THR A 462 1.31 -5.50 21.24
N GLY A 463 1.55 -6.16 20.11
CA GLY A 463 2.74 -6.98 19.89
C GLY A 463 2.87 -8.14 20.88
N LEU A 464 1.73 -8.73 21.27
CA LEU A 464 1.57 -9.96 22.06
C LEU A 464 1.35 -11.17 21.17
#